data_AF-A0A1V3IMG0-F1
#
_entry.id   AF-A0A1V3IMG0-F1
#
_cell.length_a   1.000
_cell.length_b   1.000
_cell.length_c   1.000
_cell.angle_alpha   90.00
_cell.angle_beta   90.00
_cell.angle_gamma   90.00
#
_symmetry.space_group_name_H-M   'P 1'
#
loop_
_entity.id
_entity.type
_entity.pdbx_description
1 polymer ?
#
loop_
_entity_poly.entity_id
_entity_poly.type
_entity_poly.pdbx_seq_one_letter_code
_entity_poly.pdbx_strand_id
1 'polypeptide(L)'
;MIVKGSKQHIVKSGKYQAKLTEIKNIKSGYGERMAFVFEIVNGIYQGTKLIRTCTPILKPNSNLNEIIQSLNHKPLTPEQIYKGIDITQFQGNEYQIKVSKRASKNGFYYSHIEQII
;
A
#
# COMPACT_ATOMS: atom_id res chain seq x y z
N MET A 1 10.95 -16.62 -4.51
CA MET A 1 11.98 -15.80 -3.84
C MET A 1 11.34 -15.14 -2.61
N ILE A 2 11.49 -15.73 -1.43
CA ILE A 2 11.02 -15.13 -0.18
C ILE A 2 12.13 -14.17 0.24
N VAL A 3 11.89 -12.86 0.09
CA VAL A 3 12.83 -11.86 0.59
C VAL A 3 12.82 -11.98 2.11
N LYS A 4 13.92 -12.51 2.66
CA LYS A 4 14.16 -12.73 4.09
C LYS A 4 14.28 -11.35 4.75
N GLY A 5 13.17 -10.77 5.17
CA GLY A 5 13.09 -9.46 5.79
C GLY A 5 13.47 -9.50 7.27
N SER A 6 14.64 -8.95 7.58
CA SER A 6 15.03 -8.27 8.83
C SER A 6 13.89 -8.06 9.84
N LYS A 7 14.04 -8.58 11.08
CA LYS A 7 13.18 -8.37 12.28
C LYS A 7 11.99 -7.43 12.03
N GLN A 8 10.95 -7.90 11.34
CA GLN A 8 9.74 -7.12 11.15
C GLN A 8 8.98 -7.12 12.47
N HIS A 9 9.05 -6.01 13.21
CA HIS A 9 8.07 -5.76 14.26
C HIS A 9 6.69 -5.78 13.60
N ILE A 10 5.88 -6.79 13.96
CA ILE A 10 4.47 -6.83 13.56
C ILE A 10 3.83 -5.57 14.14
N VAL A 11 3.50 -4.62 13.28
CA VAL A 11 2.73 -3.43 13.62
C VAL A 11 1.36 -3.90 14.05
N LYS A 12 0.96 -3.51 15.26
CA LYS A 12 -0.37 -3.83 15.82
C LYS A 12 -1.47 -3.23 14.95
N SER A 13 -2.67 -3.79 15.05
CA SER A 13 -3.83 -3.20 14.39
C SER A 13 -4.09 -1.81 14.94
N GLY A 14 -4.35 -0.83 14.07
CA GLY A 14 -4.49 0.56 14.46
C GLY A 14 -4.46 1.52 13.29
N LYS A 15 -4.47 2.81 13.59
CA LYS A 15 -4.31 3.89 12.61
C LYS A 15 -2.95 4.54 12.83
N TYR A 16 -2.22 4.78 11.75
CA TYR A 16 -0.86 5.33 11.80
C TYR A 16 -0.70 6.41 10.75
N GLN A 17 -0.01 7.49 11.12
CA GLN A 17 0.44 8.47 10.12
C GLN A 17 1.62 7.85 9.37
N ALA A 18 1.58 7.85 8.04
CA ALA A 18 2.62 7.26 7.22
C ALA A 18 2.84 8.02 5.91
N LYS A 19 4.10 8.13 5.50
CA LYS A 19 4.51 8.77 4.26
C LYS A 19 4.59 7.73 3.14
N LEU A 20 4.01 8.01 1.98
CA LEU A 20 4.21 7.18 0.79
C LEU A 20 5.62 7.43 0.24
N THR A 21 6.55 6.56 0.57
CA THR A 21 7.97 6.74 0.23
C THR A 21 8.34 6.24 -1.16
N GLU A 22 7.64 5.24 -1.68
CA GLU A 22 8.00 4.58 -2.93
C GLU A 22 6.79 3.91 -3.56
N ILE A 23 6.73 3.94 -4.89
CA ILE A 23 5.82 3.13 -5.70
C ILE A 23 6.67 2.38 -6.71
N LYS A 24 6.60 1.05 -6.72
CA LYS A 24 7.42 0.22 -7.62
C LYS A 24 6.68 -1.01 -8.12
N ASN A 25 7.10 -1.50 -9.27
CA ASN A 25 6.64 -2.79 -9.78
C ASN A 25 7.48 -3.92 -9.17
N ILE A 26 6.82 -4.98 -8.73
CA ILE A 26 7.43 -6.17 -8.16
C ILE A 26 6.87 -7.41 -8.86
N LYS A 27 7.70 -8.44 -9.04
CA LYS A 27 7.24 -9.76 -9.48
C LYS A 27 6.84 -10.58 -8.27
N SER A 28 5.60 -11.04 -8.23
CA SER A 28 5.08 -11.97 -7.24
C SER A 28 4.87 -13.35 -7.86
N GLY A 29 4.64 -14.37 -7.03
CA GLY A 29 4.23 -15.71 -7.49
C GLY A 29 2.90 -15.72 -8.25
N TYR A 30 2.16 -14.62 -8.21
CA TYR A 30 0.89 -14.40 -8.91
C TYR A 30 0.99 -13.36 -10.05
N GLY A 31 2.19 -13.19 -10.62
CA GLY A 31 2.48 -12.23 -11.68
C GLY A 31 2.95 -10.87 -11.19
N GLU A 32 2.93 -9.88 -12.09
CA GLU A 32 3.35 -8.51 -11.78
C GLU A 32 2.39 -7.83 -10.80
N ARG A 33 2.97 -7.11 -9.85
CA ARG A 33 2.24 -6.34 -8.84
C ARG A 33 2.87 -4.96 -8.72
N MET A 34 2.04 -3.98 -8.42
CA MET A 34 2.46 -2.66 -8.03
C MET A 34 2.47 -2.59 -6.51
N ALA A 35 3.56 -2.11 -5.92
CA ALA A 35 3.79 -2.00 -4.49
C ALA A 35 3.87 -0.53 -4.09
N PHE A 36 3.03 -0.14 -3.14
CA PHE A 36 3.01 1.17 -2.49
C PHE A 36 3.63 1.03 -1.10
N VAL A 37 4.78 1.67 -0.89
CA VAL A 37 5.59 1.55 0.33
C VAL A 37 5.34 2.75 1.23
N PHE A 38 4.69 2.51 2.37
CA PHE A 38 4.39 3.50 3.38
C PHE A 38 5.34 3.36 4.56
N GLU A 39 5.94 4.47 4.99
CA GLU A 39 6.79 4.53 6.18
C GLU A 39 6.04 5.26 7.30
N ILE A 40 5.87 4.62 8.46
CA ILE A 40 5.21 5.24 9.60
C ILE A 40 6.07 6.41 10.11
N VAL A 41 5.48 7.60 10.21
CA VAL A 41 6.25 8.82 10.52
C VAL A 41 6.31 9.15 12.02
N ASN A 42 5.43 8.57 12.84
CA ASN A 42 5.37 8.86 14.28
C ASN A 42 4.97 7.65 15.14
N GLY A 43 5.21 7.77 16.45
CA GLY A 43 4.85 6.76 17.45
C GLY A 43 5.82 5.58 17.55
N ILE A 44 5.41 4.53 18.26
CA ILE A 44 6.28 3.38 18.61
C ILE A 44 6.78 2.56 17.41
N TYR A 45 6.17 2.74 16.23
CA TYR A 45 6.53 2.07 14.99
C TYR A 45 7.16 3.02 13.96
N GLN A 46 7.56 4.23 14.36
CA GLN A 46 8.22 5.20 13.49
C GLN A 46 9.39 4.55 12.73
N GLY A 47 9.52 4.87 11.43
CA GLY A 47 10.50 4.29 10.52
C GLY A 47 10.15 2.89 9.99
N THR A 48 9.07 2.26 10.49
CA THR A 48 8.63 0.96 9.99
C THR A 48 7.96 1.10 8.63
N LYS A 49 8.44 0.32 7.66
CA LYS A 49 7.87 0.27 6.30
C LYS A 49 6.83 -0.83 6.16
N LEU A 50 5.66 -0.46 5.66
CA LEU A 50 4.57 -1.34 5.29
C LEU A 50 4.29 -1.24 3.80
N ILE A 51 3.85 -2.35 3.19
CA ILE A 51 3.63 -2.41 1.75
C ILE A 51 2.19 -2.80 1.47
N ARG A 52 1.51 -2.03 0.63
CA ARG A 52 0.24 -2.41 -0.01
C ARG A 52 0.52 -2.76 -1.46
N THR A 53 0.12 -3.96 -1.87
CA THR A 53 0.33 -4.44 -3.25
C THR A 53 -0.99 -4.62 -3.98
N CYS A 54 -1.04 -4.27 -5.26
CA CYS A 54 -2.18 -4.55 -6.13
C CYS A 54 -1.72 -5.01 -7.52
N THR A 55 -2.65 -5.50 -8.34
CA THR A 55 -2.40 -5.76 -9.76
C THR A 55 -2.24 -4.42 -10.49
N PRO A 56 -1.27 -4.27 -11.42
CA PRO A 56 -1.03 -3.03 -12.17
C PRO A 56 -2.06 -2.82 -13.28
N ILE A 57 -3.35 -2.98 -12.98
CA ILE A 57 -4.45 -2.83 -13.94
C ILE A 57 -5.40 -1.78 -13.39
N LEU A 58 -5.46 -0.62 -14.07
CA LEU A 58 -6.39 0.45 -13.74
C LEU A 58 -7.70 0.25 -14.50
N LYS A 59 -8.72 -0.20 -13.79
CA LYS A 59 -10.10 -0.36 -14.29
C LYS A 59 -11.09 0.09 -13.22
N PRO A 60 -12.35 0.40 -13.59
CA PRO A 60 -13.41 0.58 -12.61
C PRO A 60 -13.44 -0.60 -11.63
N ASN A 61 -13.58 -0.32 -10.33
CA ASN A 61 -13.64 -1.33 -9.26
C ASN A 61 -12.38 -2.22 -9.11
N SER A 62 -11.24 -1.82 -9.68
CA SER A 62 -9.96 -2.50 -9.44
C SER A 62 -9.31 -2.07 -8.12
N ASN A 63 -8.52 -2.94 -7.51
CA ASN A 63 -7.71 -2.60 -6.33
C ASN A 63 -6.81 -1.39 -6.56
N LEU A 64 -6.31 -1.20 -7.78
CA LEU A 64 -5.48 -0.03 -8.12
C LEU A 64 -6.32 1.25 -8.13
N ASN A 65 -7.53 1.21 -8.70
CA ASN A 65 -8.48 2.32 -8.64
C ASN A 65 -8.82 2.69 -7.19
N GLU A 66 -9.13 1.71 -6.34
CA GLU A 66 -9.42 1.97 -4.91
C GLU A 66 -8.25 2.64 -4.19
N ILE A 67 -7.01 2.17 -4.43
CA ILE A 67 -5.81 2.76 -3.83
C ILE A 67 -5.64 4.20 -4.31
N ILE A 68 -5.74 4.46 -5.61
CA ILE A 68 -5.55 5.79 -6.16
C ILE A 68 -6.63 6.75 -5.67
N GLN A 69 -7.90 6.32 -5.60
CA GLN A 69 -8.98 7.14 -5.04
C GLN A 69 -8.71 7.51 -3.59
N SER A 70 -8.16 6.57 -2.81
CA SER A 70 -7.76 6.82 -1.43
C SER A 70 -6.61 7.83 -1.35
N LEU A 71 -5.60 7.72 -2.23
CA LEU A 71 -4.47 8.65 -2.30
C LEU A 71 -4.85 10.06 -2.80
N ASN A 72 -5.88 10.13 -3.66
CA ASN A 72 -6.39 11.36 -4.25
C ASN A 72 -7.49 12.02 -3.40
N HIS A 73 -7.98 11.33 -2.36
CA HIS A 73 -9.15 11.69 -1.54
C HIS A 73 -10.43 12.01 -2.35
N LYS A 74 -10.50 11.56 -3.61
CA LYS A 74 -11.59 11.83 -4.55
C LYS A 74 -11.75 10.65 -5.52
N PRO A 75 -12.98 10.37 -5.99
CA PRO A 75 -13.21 9.42 -7.07
C PRO A 75 -12.42 9.80 -8.33
N LEU A 76 -11.91 8.80 -9.05
CA LEU A 76 -11.31 9.03 -10.36
C LEU A 76 -12.40 9.29 -11.39
N THR A 77 -12.17 10.26 -12.27
CA THR A 77 -13.06 10.49 -13.41
C THR A 77 -12.90 9.37 -14.45
N PRO A 78 -13.92 9.10 -15.29
CA PRO A 78 -13.80 8.14 -16.39
C PRO A 78 -12.60 8.44 -17.30
N GLU A 79 -12.29 9.72 -17.52
CA GLU A 79 -11.13 10.14 -18.30
C GLU A 79 -9.81 9.73 -17.64
N GLN A 80 -9.66 9.89 -16.32
CA GLN A 80 -8.45 9.47 -15.61
C GLN A 80 -8.28 7.96 -15.61
N ILE A 81 -9.38 7.20 -15.57
CA ILE A 81 -9.33 5.74 -15.68
C ILE A 81 -8.88 5.32 -17.09
N TYR A 82 -9.37 5.99 -18.13
CA TYR A 82 -9.07 5.65 -19.52
C TYR A 82 -7.69 6.14 -19.99
N LYS A 83 -7.35 7.41 -19.71
CA LYS A 83 -6.07 8.03 -20.10
C LYS A 83 -4.92 7.62 -19.18
N GLY A 84 -5.22 7.10 -18.00
CA GLY A 84 -4.26 6.87 -16.93
C GLY A 84 -4.06 8.10 -16.05
N ILE A 85 -3.38 7.89 -14.93
CA ILE A 85 -3.03 8.92 -13.97
C ILE A 85 -1.58 8.70 -13.56
N ASP A 86 -0.83 9.79 -13.43
CA ASP A 86 0.53 9.71 -12.90
C ASP A 86 0.48 9.45 -11.41
N ILE A 87 0.71 8.19 -11.01
CA ILE A 87 0.70 7.80 -9.60
C ILE A 87 1.93 8.31 -8.83
N THR A 88 2.99 8.73 -9.52
CA THR A 88 4.22 9.20 -8.86
C THR A 88 3.99 10.52 -8.13
N GLN A 89 2.98 11.30 -8.55
CA GLN A 89 2.56 12.53 -7.87
C GLN A 89 2.16 12.34 -6.39
N PHE A 90 1.80 11.11 -5.99
CA PHE A 90 1.42 10.79 -4.61
C PHE A 90 2.64 10.47 -3.72
N GLN A 91 3.81 10.23 -4.32
CA GLN A 91 5.02 9.96 -3.56
C GLN A 91 5.45 11.20 -2.77
N GLY A 92 5.88 10.98 -1.53
CA GLY A 92 6.26 12.04 -0.61
C GLY A 92 5.11 12.57 0.25
N ASN A 93 3.86 12.31 -0.11
CA ASN A 93 2.72 12.72 0.69
C ASN A 93 2.52 11.85 1.93
N GLU A 94 1.95 12.45 2.97
CA GLU A 94 1.56 11.77 4.19
C GLU A 94 0.08 11.39 4.16
N TYR A 95 -0.21 10.19 4.64
CA TYR A 95 -1.54 9.60 4.69
C TYR A 95 -1.77 8.96 6.04
N GLN A 96 -3.03 8.81 6.44
CA GLN A 96 -3.38 7.98 7.57
C GLN A 96 -3.67 6.56 7.08
N ILE A 97 -2.88 5.58 7.51
CA ILE A 97 -3.09 4.18 7.13
C ILE A 97 -3.79 3.41 8.26
N LYS A 98 -4.80 2.62 7.91
CA LYS A 98 -5.40 1.62 8.80
C LYS A 98 -4.68 0.29 8.61
N VAL A 99 -4.03 -0.18 9.67
CA VAL A 99 -3.29 -1.44 9.69
C VAL A 99 -4.11 -2.49 10.42
N SER A 100 -4.16 -3.70 9.87
CA SER A 100 -4.72 -4.89 10.52
C SER A 100 -3.71 -6.03 10.50
N LYS A 101 -3.75 -6.88 11.51
CA LYS A 101 -2.98 -8.12 11.54
C LYS A 101 -3.73 -9.20 10.76
N ARG A 102 -3.08 -9.81 9.77
CA ARG A 102 -3.64 -10.94 9.00
C ARG A 102 -2.78 -12.18 9.15
N ALA A 103 -3.41 -13.35 9.08
CA ALA A 103 -2.71 -14.63 8.99
C ALA A 103 -2.37 -14.94 7.53
N SER A 104 -1.12 -15.36 7.29
CA SER A 104 -0.69 -15.94 6.03
C SER A 104 -1.14 -17.41 5.95
N LYS A 105 -1.18 -17.98 4.73
CA LYS A 105 -1.49 -19.41 4.50
C LYS A 105 -0.56 -20.35 5.27
N ASN A 106 0.64 -19.90 5.62
CA ASN A 106 1.65 -20.67 6.36
C ASN A 106 1.57 -20.44 7.89
N GLY A 107 0.49 -19.85 8.41
CA GLY A 107 0.28 -19.61 9.85
C GLY A 107 1.01 -18.39 10.43
N PHE A 108 1.93 -17.76 9.68
CA PHE A 108 2.61 -16.54 10.10
C PHE A 108 1.69 -15.32 10.02
N TYR A 109 1.71 -14.48 11.04
CA TYR A 109 1.00 -13.21 11.02
C TYR A 109 1.84 -12.12 10.38
N TYR A 110 1.18 -11.24 9.62
CA TYR A 110 1.79 -10.05 9.03
C TYR A 110 0.87 -8.84 9.18
N SER A 111 1.47 -7.65 9.13
CA SER A 111 0.76 -6.38 9.14
C SER A 111 0.31 -6.03 7.72
N HIS A 112 -0.98 -5.72 7.57
CA HIS A 112 -1.61 -5.42 6.30
C HIS A 112 -2.23 -4.02 6.33
N ILE A 113 -1.97 -3.22 5.30
CA ILE A 113 -2.63 -1.94 5.11
C ILE A 113 -4.02 -2.21 4.52
N GLU A 114 -5.03 -2.13 5.38
CA GLU A 114 -6.44 -2.35 5.02
C GLU A 114 -7.00 -1.15 4.26
N GLN A 115 -6.68 0.06 4.71
CA GLN A 115 -7.20 1.30 4.14
C GLN A 115 -6.15 2.42 4.19
N ILE A 116 -6.20 3.31 3.21
CA ILE A 116 -5.46 4.58 3.17
C ILE A 116 -6.53 5.67 3.31
N ILE A 117 -6.30 6.65 4.17
CA ILE A 117 -7.25 7.71 4.58
C ILE A 117 -6.58 9.06 4.38
#